data_AF-A0A521EJM0-F1
#
_entry.id   AF-A0A521EJM0-F1
#
_cell.length_a   1.000
_cell.length_b   1.000
_cell.length_c   1.000
_cell.angle_alpha   90.00
_cell.angle_beta   90.00
_cell.angle_gamma   90.00
#
_symmetry.space_group_name_H-M   'P 1'
#
loop_
_entity.id
_entity.type
_entity.pdbx_description
1 polymer ?
#
loop_
_entity_poly.entity_id
_entity_poly.type
_entity_poly.pdbx_seq_one_letter_code
_entity_poly.pdbx_strand_id
1 'polypeptide(L)'
;MLTDRSLPALFAAVLLCGSLAAASVADACTRLVYLGADDQVVTARSMDWKLDVGTNLWVLPRGIARTGEAGPNSVEWTAKYGSVIATGYDVSTTDGMNEAGLVANILWLVESEYPQYDGKTPGLAISLWAQYVLDNFATVAEAVTALEAEPFTLVSDSVPGEDRLATLHLSISDSSGDSAIIEYIGGKQVIHHSRDYQVMTNSPIFEEQLALNEYWKQIGGTVMLPGTNRASDRFARASFYVNAIPKTENAVETLASVFGVIRNASVPFGINTPDQPNISSTRWRTVADHKRKLYFFESALTPNTFWVDLNTLDFAEGAKVLKLDLGPNQTNTFSGVANANFKEAEPFKFLGL
;
A
#
# COMPACT_ATOMS: atom_id res chain seq x y z
N MET A 1 -66.76 -16.61 47.00
CA MET A 1 -66.54 -15.17 46.75
C MET A 1 -65.25 -15.04 45.95
N LEU A 2 -65.33 -14.45 44.76
CA LEU A 2 -64.26 -13.85 43.94
C LEU A 2 -63.10 -14.80 43.52
N THR A 3 -63.10 -15.35 42.30
CA THR A 3 -62.55 -14.77 41.04
C THR A 3 -61.16 -14.17 41.19
N ASP A 4 -60.17 -14.79 40.55
CA ASP A 4 -59.52 -14.33 39.30
C ASP A 4 -58.02 -14.65 39.25
N ARG A 5 -57.62 -15.30 38.13
CA ARG A 5 -56.39 -15.10 37.32
C ARG A 5 -55.04 -15.40 38.00
N SER A 6 -54.05 -16.03 37.37
CA SER A 6 -53.69 -16.13 35.95
C SER A 6 -52.64 -17.22 35.71
N LEU A 7 -52.63 -17.70 34.46
CA LEU A 7 -51.77 -18.69 33.81
C LEU A 7 -50.23 -18.45 33.87
N PRO A 8 -49.43 -19.47 33.48
CA PRO A 8 -48.01 -19.63 33.78
C PRO A 8 -47.09 -19.02 32.71
N ALA A 9 -45.88 -18.57 33.09
CA ALA A 9 -44.77 -18.36 32.16
C ALA A 9 -43.46 -18.13 32.93
N LEU A 10 -42.42 -18.94 32.67
CA LEU A 10 -41.19 -18.45 32.06
C LEU A 10 -40.28 -19.63 31.70
N PHE A 11 -40.42 -20.10 30.46
CA PHE A 11 -39.28 -20.57 29.68
C PHE A 11 -38.62 -19.32 29.10
N ALA A 12 -37.37 -19.05 29.44
CA ALA A 12 -36.51 -18.17 28.66
C ALA A 12 -35.06 -18.58 28.87
N ALA A 13 -34.59 -19.45 27.99
CA ALA A 13 -33.18 -19.70 27.78
C ALA A 13 -32.53 -18.41 27.27
N VAL A 14 -31.48 -17.95 27.95
CA VAL A 14 -30.52 -16.99 27.39
C VAL A 14 -29.19 -17.72 27.33
N LEU A 15 -28.97 -18.43 26.21
CA LEU A 15 -27.61 -18.69 25.75
C LEU A 15 -27.04 -17.33 25.33
N LEU A 16 -26.21 -16.75 26.18
CA LEU A 16 -25.33 -15.66 25.80
C LEU A 16 -24.24 -16.30 24.91
N CYS A 17 -24.51 -16.42 23.61
CA CYS A 17 -23.45 -16.59 22.63
C CYS A 17 -22.64 -15.28 22.63
N GLY A 18 -21.64 -15.21 23.50
CA GLY A 18 -20.58 -14.24 23.39
C GLY A 18 -19.82 -14.52 22.10
N SER A 19 -20.20 -13.86 21.02
CA SER A 19 -19.31 -13.64 19.90
C SER A 19 -18.17 -12.78 20.41
N LEU A 20 -17.12 -13.42 20.92
CA LEU A 20 -15.79 -12.84 20.99
C LEU A 20 -15.42 -12.52 19.54
N ALA A 21 -15.71 -11.30 19.11
CA ALA A 21 -15.10 -10.74 17.92
C ALA A 21 -13.60 -10.74 18.20
N ALA A 22 -12.87 -11.70 17.64
CA ALA A 22 -11.43 -11.69 17.63
C ALA A 22 -11.01 -10.38 16.97
N ALA A 23 -10.34 -9.50 17.72
CA ALA A 23 -9.80 -8.27 17.15
C ALA A 23 -8.81 -8.65 16.04
N SER A 24 -9.07 -8.21 14.82
CA SER A 24 -8.24 -8.50 13.64
C SER A 24 -6.84 -7.86 13.78
N VAL A 25 -5.82 -8.59 13.32
CA VAL A 25 -4.38 -8.30 13.43
C VAL A 25 -3.90 -7.35 12.32
N ALA A 26 -4.05 -6.03 12.48
CA ALA A 26 -3.81 -5.05 11.40
C ALA A 26 -2.50 -4.22 11.49
N ASP A 27 -1.53 -4.49 10.61
CA ASP A 27 -0.27 -3.73 10.43
C ASP A 27 -0.49 -2.34 9.81
N ALA A 28 -0.01 -1.27 10.45
CA ALA A 28 -0.48 0.10 10.25
C ALA A 28 -0.03 0.85 8.97
N CYS A 29 -0.16 0.36 7.73
CA CYS A 29 0.20 1.19 6.55
C CYS A 29 -0.81 2.34 6.29
N THR A 30 -0.35 3.51 5.82
CA THR A 30 -1.21 4.59 5.26
C THR A 30 -0.68 5.03 3.91
N ARG A 31 -1.58 5.33 2.97
CA ARG A 31 -1.29 5.93 1.67
C ARG A 31 -2.25 7.10 1.43
N LEU A 32 -1.74 8.17 0.82
CA LEU A 32 -2.54 9.31 0.38
C LEU A 32 -2.11 9.82 -1.00
N VAL A 33 -3.05 10.42 -1.74
CA VAL A 33 -2.83 11.14 -3.00
C VAL A 33 -3.21 12.59 -2.78
N TYR A 34 -2.24 13.49 -2.92
CA TYR A 34 -2.47 14.91 -2.98
C TYR A 34 -2.78 15.34 -4.41
N LEU A 35 -3.92 16.02 -4.57
CA LEU A 35 -4.37 16.65 -5.81
C LEU A 35 -4.16 18.16 -5.69
N GLY A 36 -3.18 18.70 -6.39
CA GLY A 36 -2.75 20.10 -6.37
C GLY A 36 -3.24 20.94 -7.55
N ALA A 37 -2.81 22.20 -7.60
CA ALA A 37 -2.98 23.06 -8.77
C ALA A 37 -2.08 22.61 -9.94
N ASP A 38 -2.40 23.03 -11.17
CA ASP A 38 -1.60 22.75 -12.37
C ASP A 38 -1.26 21.25 -12.52
N ASP A 39 -2.25 20.39 -12.28
CA ASP A 39 -2.13 18.93 -12.35
C ASP A 39 -0.97 18.36 -11.51
N GLN A 40 -0.59 19.02 -10.41
CA GLN A 40 0.38 18.49 -9.45
C GLN A 40 -0.24 17.36 -8.64
N VAL A 41 0.08 16.14 -9.03
CA VAL A 41 -0.32 14.92 -8.32
C VAL A 41 0.88 14.34 -7.59
N VAL A 42 0.72 14.08 -6.29
CA VAL A 42 1.76 13.49 -5.45
C VAL A 42 1.16 12.38 -4.58
N THR A 43 1.72 11.18 -4.68
CA THR A 43 1.35 10.05 -3.80
C THR A 43 2.35 9.93 -2.67
N ALA A 44 1.88 9.67 -1.45
CA ALA A 44 2.73 9.41 -0.30
C ALA A 44 2.26 8.18 0.47
N ARG A 45 3.21 7.44 1.05
CA ARG A 45 2.94 6.23 1.83
C ARG A 45 3.84 6.13 3.04
N SER A 46 3.33 5.58 4.14
CA SER A 46 4.09 5.02 5.25
C SER A 46 4.10 3.49 5.20
N MET A 47 5.27 2.89 5.38
CA MET A 47 5.42 1.46 5.61
C MET A 47 5.57 1.20 7.10
N ASP A 48 4.61 0.50 7.68
CA ASP A 48 4.57 0.23 9.10
C ASP A 48 4.71 -1.28 9.30
N TRP A 49 5.79 -1.69 9.96
CA TRP A 49 6.13 -3.10 10.13
C TRP A 49 6.86 -3.37 11.44
N LYS A 50 6.58 -4.53 12.04
CA LYS A 50 7.13 -4.90 13.36
C LYS A 50 8.63 -5.13 13.33
N LEU A 51 9.17 -5.68 12.24
CA LEU A 51 10.59 -5.98 12.08
C LEU A 51 11.22 -5.10 11.00
N ASP A 52 12.54 -5.21 10.81
CA ASP A 52 13.15 -4.66 9.60
C ASP A 52 12.56 -5.36 8.38
N VAL A 53 12.23 -4.57 7.35
CA VAL A 53 11.65 -5.04 6.09
C VAL A 53 12.76 -5.40 5.09
N GLY A 54 14.02 -5.04 5.39
CA GLY A 54 15.14 -5.30 4.49
C GLY A 54 15.00 -4.60 3.13
N THR A 55 14.31 -3.46 3.12
CA THR A 55 13.97 -2.73 1.90
C THR A 55 15.21 -2.18 1.22
N ASN A 56 15.29 -2.38 -0.10
CA ASN A 56 16.21 -1.71 -1.01
C ASN A 56 15.44 -1.05 -2.15
N LEU A 57 16.08 -0.12 -2.87
CA LEU A 57 15.52 0.42 -4.10
C LEU A 57 16.12 -0.27 -5.32
N TRP A 58 15.30 -0.50 -6.34
CA TRP A 58 15.71 -1.14 -7.58
C TRP A 58 15.24 -0.34 -8.79
N VAL A 59 16.07 -0.30 -9.82
CA VAL A 59 15.74 0.18 -11.17
C VAL A 59 15.62 -1.03 -12.07
N LEU A 60 14.43 -1.20 -12.67
CA LEU A 60 14.08 -2.34 -13.50
C LEU A 60 13.72 -1.82 -14.90
N PRO A 61 14.55 -2.08 -15.93
CA PRO A 61 14.28 -1.64 -17.30
C PRO A 61 13.12 -2.39 -17.97
N ARG A 62 12.68 -1.86 -19.13
CA ARG A 62 11.73 -2.54 -20.02
C ARG A 62 12.31 -3.84 -20.55
N GLY A 63 11.46 -4.70 -21.10
CA GLY A 63 11.87 -5.92 -21.80
C GLY A 63 12.24 -7.09 -20.88
N ILE A 64 12.19 -6.92 -19.55
CA ILE A 64 12.39 -8.02 -18.61
C ILE A 64 11.23 -9.02 -18.76
N ALA A 65 11.54 -10.25 -19.15
CA ALA A 65 10.60 -11.35 -19.11
C ALA A 65 10.38 -11.81 -17.66
N ARG A 66 9.12 -12.00 -17.28
CA ARG A 66 8.72 -12.43 -15.94
C ARG A 66 7.73 -13.58 -16.01
N THR A 67 7.78 -14.40 -14.98
CA THR A 67 6.76 -15.39 -14.65
C THR A 67 6.11 -15.00 -13.34
N GLY A 68 4.85 -15.39 -13.15
CA GLY A 68 4.07 -15.10 -11.97
C GLY A 68 4.47 -15.91 -10.73
N GLU A 69 5.45 -16.82 -10.84
CA GLU A 69 6.00 -17.61 -9.72
C GLU A 69 4.93 -18.38 -8.92
N ALA A 70 3.85 -18.83 -9.58
CA ALA A 70 2.75 -19.60 -9.01
C ALA A 70 2.72 -21.04 -9.54
N GLY A 71 3.90 -21.64 -9.79
CA GLY A 71 4.05 -22.99 -10.31
C GLY A 71 3.87 -23.11 -11.84
N PRO A 72 3.51 -24.30 -12.37
CA PRO A 72 3.54 -24.58 -13.81
C PRO A 72 2.60 -23.73 -14.68
N ASN A 73 1.48 -23.28 -14.13
CA ASN A 73 0.52 -22.41 -14.84
C ASN A 73 0.64 -20.97 -14.33
N SER A 74 1.86 -20.42 -14.31
CA SER A 74 2.06 -19.02 -13.93
C SER A 74 1.74 -18.09 -15.09
N VAL A 75 1.20 -16.90 -14.79
CA VAL A 75 1.08 -15.85 -15.81
C VAL A 75 2.48 -15.40 -16.26
N GLU A 76 2.68 -15.19 -17.54
CA GLU A 76 3.96 -14.73 -18.10
C GLU A 76 3.76 -13.38 -18.79
N TRP A 77 4.75 -12.49 -18.66
CA TRP A 77 4.73 -11.20 -19.36
C TRP A 77 6.14 -10.69 -19.64
N THR A 78 6.22 -9.64 -20.45
CA THR A 78 7.44 -8.86 -20.67
C THR A 78 7.15 -7.42 -20.27
N ALA A 79 8.01 -6.83 -19.43
CA ALA A 79 7.81 -5.48 -18.91
C ALA A 79 7.76 -4.45 -20.04
N LYS A 80 6.64 -3.72 -20.15
CA LYS A 80 6.44 -2.65 -21.13
C LYS A 80 7.02 -1.32 -20.65
N TYR A 81 7.01 -1.11 -19.34
CA TYR A 81 7.51 0.09 -18.68
C TYR A 81 8.63 -0.27 -17.72
N GLY A 82 9.66 0.56 -17.70
CA GLY A 82 10.67 0.54 -16.66
C GLY A 82 10.16 1.17 -15.37
N SER A 83 10.70 0.74 -14.23
CA SER A 83 10.24 1.17 -12.91
C SER A 83 11.36 1.36 -11.89
N VAL A 84 11.09 2.24 -10.92
CA VAL A 84 11.84 2.33 -9.67
C VAL A 84 10.95 1.80 -8.56
N ILE A 85 11.42 0.79 -7.83
CA ILE A 85 10.62 0.09 -6.83
C ILE A 85 11.34 0.00 -5.49
N ALA A 86 10.57 -0.15 -4.41
CA ALA A 86 11.05 -0.51 -3.08
C ALA A 86 10.64 -1.94 -2.73
N THR A 87 11.62 -2.77 -2.36
CA THR A 87 11.40 -4.18 -2.08
C THR A 87 11.01 -4.46 -0.63
N GLY A 88 10.34 -5.60 -0.43
CA GLY A 88 10.29 -6.29 0.86
C GLY A 88 11.22 -7.50 0.82
N TYR A 89 12.20 -7.52 1.72
CA TYR A 89 13.22 -8.59 1.86
C TYR A 89 13.97 -8.96 0.58
N ASP A 90 14.00 -8.07 -0.43
CA ASP A 90 14.45 -8.39 -1.80
C ASP A 90 13.81 -9.68 -2.38
N VAL A 91 12.55 -9.96 -2.03
CA VAL A 91 11.76 -11.07 -2.60
C VAL A 91 10.37 -10.65 -3.07
N SER A 92 10.03 -9.37 -2.89
CA SER A 92 8.74 -8.82 -3.27
C SER A 92 8.88 -7.34 -3.63
N THR A 93 8.00 -6.87 -4.51
CA THR A 93 7.82 -5.44 -4.75
C THR A 93 6.69 -4.93 -3.88
N THR A 94 6.99 -3.95 -3.02
CA THR A 94 6.01 -3.43 -2.06
C THR A 94 5.54 -2.03 -2.41
N ASP A 95 6.35 -1.25 -3.14
CA ASP A 95 6.10 0.13 -3.53
C ASP A 95 6.82 0.42 -4.83
N GLY A 96 6.37 1.40 -5.61
CA GLY A 96 7.16 1.92 -6.72
C GLY A 96 6.41 2.83 -7.67
N MET A 97 7.17 3.37 -8.62
CA MET A 97 6.68 4.21 -9.71
C MET A 97 7.29 3.74 -11.03
N ASN A 98 6.48 3.63 -12.08
CA ASN A 98 6.99 3.39 -13.42
C ASN A 98 7.25 4.69 -14.18
N GLU A 99 7.96 4.60 -15.30
CA GLU A 99 8.34 5.77 -16.10
C GLU A 99 7.16 6.50 -16.77
N ALA A 100 5.96 5.91 -16.80
CA ALA A 100 4.73 6.58 -17.23
C ALA A 100 4.12 7.45 -16.11
N GLY A 101 4.57 7.28 -14.87
CA GLY A 101 4.04 7.98 -13.69
C GLY A 101 2.92 7.23 -12.99
N LEU A 102 2.72 5.93 -13.27
CA LEU A 102 1.87 5.06 -12.46
C LEU A 102 2.62 4.68 -11.19
N VAL A 103 1.96 4.80 -10.04
CA VAL A 103 2.46 4.40 -8.73
C VAL A 103 1.61 3.24 -8.22
N ALA A 104 2.27 2.24 -7.64
CA ALA A 104 1.64 1.09 -7.01
C ALA A 104 2.18 0.89 -5.60
N ASN A 105 1.28 0.68 -4.64
CA ASN A 105 1.62 0.46 -3.24
C ASN A 105 0.86 -0.77 -2.71
N ILE A 106 1.59 -1.73 -2.14
CA ILE A 106 1.04 -2.90 -1.45
C ILE A 106 0.95 -2.60 0.03
N LEU A 107 -0.27 -2.55 0.56
CA LEU A 107 -0.53 -2.32 1.98
C LEU A 107 -1.07 -3.61 2.61
N TRP A 108 -0.82 -3.80 3.89
CA TRP A 108 -1.44 -4.90 4.64
C TRP A 108 -2.96 -4.72 4.70
N LEU A 109 -3.72 -5.81 4.64
CA LEU A 109 -5.16 -5.84 4.90
C LEU A 109 -5.50 -7.17 5.57
N VAL A 110 -5.86 -7.18 6.84
CA VAL A 110 -6.08 -8.41 7.62
C VAL A 110 -7.26 -9.20 7.09
N GLU A 111 -8.26 -8.45 6.63
CA GLU A 111 -9.54 -8.93 6.17
C GLU A 111 -9.45 -9.51 4.75
N SER A 112 -8.26 -9.54 4.14
CA SER A 112 -8.04 -10.17 2.84
C SER A 112 -8.18 -11.69 2.93
N GLU A 113 -9.05 -12.24 2.08
CA GLU A 113 -9.20 -13.65 1.81
C GLU A 113 -9.06 -13.88 0.30
N TYR A 114 -7.98 -14.55 -0.10
CA TYR A 114 -7.69 -14.82 -1.52
C TYR A 114 -8.41 -16.05 -2.05
N PRO A 115 -8.70 -16.12 -3.36
CA PRO A 115 -9.25 -17.31 -4.00
C PRO A 115 -8.32 -18.51 -3.83
N GLN A 116 -8.91 -19.70 -3.70
CA GLN A 116 -8.14 -20.94 -3.75
C GLN A 116 -7.53 -21.13 -5.15
N TYR A 117 -6.22 -21.34 -5.22
CA TYR A 117 -5.55 -21.62 -6.48
C TYR A 117 -5.67 -23.10 -6.85
N ASP A 118 -6.38 -23.39 -7.95
CA ASP A 118 -6.61 -24.75 -8.45
C ASP A 118 -5.74 -25.11 -9.67
N GLY A 119 -4.87 -24.18 -10.09
CA GLY A 119 -3.97 -24.32 -11.23
C GLY A 119 -4.64 -24.26 -12.61
N LYS A 120 -5.94 -23.97 -12.72
CA LYS A 120 -6.64 -23.87 -14.02
C LYS A 120 -6.49 -22.50 -14.68
N THR A 121 -6.72 -21.44 -13.91
CA THR A 121 -6.43 -20.06 -14.34
C THR A 121 -4.96 -19.77 -14.06
N PRO A 122 -4.25 -18.99 -14.90
CA PRO A 122 -2.88 -18.61 -14.61
C PRO A 122 -2.72 -18.00 -13.22
N GLY A 123 -1.70 -18.39 -12.46
CA GLY A 123 -1.44 -17.85 -11.12
C GLY A 123 -0.46 -16.67 -11.14
N LEU A 124 -0.65 -15.75 -10.19
CA LEU A 124 0.32 -14.69 -9.87
C LEU A 124 0.60 -14.71 -8.37
N ALA A 125 1.85 -14.95 -7.99
CA ALA A 125 2.28 -14.83 -6.62
C ALA A 125 2.22 -13.37 -6.17
N ILE A 126 1.73 -13.16 -4.95
CA ILE A 126 1.45 -11.83 -4.41
C ILE A 126 2.68 -10.93 -4.32
N SER A 127 3.88 -11.53 -4.23
CA SER A 127 5.15 -10.82 -4.20
C SER A 127 5.42 -10.00 -5.47
N LEU A 128 4.83 -10.37 -6.62
CA LEU A 128 4.95 -9.68 -7.91
C LEU A 128 3.75 -8.80 -8.21
N TRP A 129 2.71 -8.74 -7.38
CA TRP A 129 1.45 -8.14 -7.78
C TRP A 129 1.58 -6.66 -8.18
N ALA A 130 2.28 -5.86 -7.38
CA ALA A 130 2.60 -4.49 -7.74
C ALA A 130 3.56 -4.40 -8.94
N GLN A 131 4.51 -5.32 -9.06
CA GLN A 131 5.45 -5.32 -10.19
C GLN A 131 4.72 -5.62 -11.51
N TYR A 132 3.79 -6.56 -11.54
CA TYR A 132 2.95 -6.86 -12.70
C TYR A 132 2.22 -5.60 -13.17
N VAL A 133 1.66 -4.83 -12.24
CA VAL A 133 0.94 -3.60 -12.58
C VAL A 133 1.88 -2.51 -13.10
N LEU A 134 3.00 -2.27 -12.42
CA LEU A 134 4.00 -1.27 -12.84
C LEU A 134 4.63 -1.61 -14.19
N ASP A 135 4.81 -2.89 -14.49
CA ASP A 135 5.40 -3.37 -15.74
C ASP A 135 4.44 -3.22 -16.94
N ASN A 136 3.13 -3.33 -16.72
CA ASN A 136 2.17 -3.54 -17.82
C ASN A 136 1.30 -2.33 -18.18
N PHE A 137 1.13 -1.35 -17.28
CA PHE A 137 0.14 -0.29 -17.44
C PHE A 137 0.73 1.11 -17.24
N ALA A 138 0.24 2.09 -17.99
CA ALA A 138 0.62 3.50 -17.82
C ALA A 138 -0.35 4.27 -16.93
N THR A 139 -1.61 3.84 -16.85
CA THR A 139 -2.68 4.55 -16.14
C THR A 139 -3.48 3.63 -15.23
N VAL A 140 -4.16 4.22 -14.25
CA VAL A 140 -5.08 3.50 -13.36
C VAL A 140 -6.22 2.87 -14.17
N ALA A 141 -6.80 3.61 -15.12
CA ALA A 141 -7.88 3.12 -15.97
C ALA A 141 -7.48 1.87 -16.78
N GLU A 142 -6.27 1.83 -17.35
CA GLU A 142 -5.74 0.65 -18.05
C GLU A 142 -5.60 -0.56 -17.10
N ALA A 143 -5.03 -0.33 -15.92
CA ALA A 143 -4.83 -1.38 -14.93
C ALA A 143 -6.17 -1.93 -14.41
N VAL A 144 -7.12 -1.06 -14.08
CA VAL A 144 -8.46 -1.46 -13.63
C VAL A 144 -9.17 -2.28 -14.70
N THR A 145 -9.23 -1.78 -15.94
CA THR A 145 -9.89 -2.50 -17.05
C THR A 145 -9.29 -3.90 -17.26
N ALA A 146 -7.97 -4.05 -17.11
CA ALA A 146 -7.31 -5.34 -17.25
C ALA A 146 -7.57 -6.26 -16.06
N LEU A 147 -7.59 -5.74 -14.83
CA LEU A 147 -7.79 -6.54 -13.61
C LEU A 147 -9.24 -6.98 -13.44
N GLU A 148 -10.22 -6.18 -13.89
CA GLU A 148 -11.65 -6.54 -13.92
C GLU A 148 -11.94 -7.78 -14.78
N ALA A 149 -11.08 -8.08 -15.75
CA ALA A 149 -11.17 -9.31 -16.55
C ALA A 149 -10.64 -10.55 -15.82
N GLU A 150 -10.14 -10.41 -14.59
CA GLU A 150 -9.55 -11.46 -13.76
C GLU A 150 -8.54 -12.35 -14.53
N PRO A 151 -7.46 -11.76 -15.10
CA PRO A 151 -6.55 -12.48 -15.99
C PRO A 151 -5.70 -13.55 -15.30
N PHE A 152 -5.67 -13.53 -13.96
CA PHE A 152 -4.95 -14.48 -13.13
C PHE A 152 -5.66 -14.68 -11.78
N THR A 153 -5.33 -15.78 -11.11
CA THR A 153 -5.63 -16.00 -9.70
C THR A 153 -4.45 -15.48 -8.87
N LEU A 154 -4.70 -14.52 -7.99
CA LEU A 154 -3.67 -14.04 -7.05
C LEU A 154 -3.44 -15.10 -5.97
N VAL A 155 -2.18 -15.49 -5.75
CA VAL A 155 -1.80 -16.51 -4.77
C VAL A 155 -0.90 -15.92 -3.69
N SER A 156 -1.27 -16.16 -2.44
CA SER A 156 -0.51 -15.74 -1.27
C SER A 156 0.22 -16.93 -0.65
N ASP A 157 1.31 -16.64 0.04
CA ASP A 157 2.02 -17.56 0.94
C ASP A 157 2.39 -16.84 2.24
N SER A 158 3.07 -17.53 3.15
CA SER A 158 3.58 -17.01 4.42
C SER A 158 4.62 -15.92 4.21
N VAL A 159 4.59 -14.92 5.10
CA VAL A 159 5.61 -13.87 5.14
C VAL A 159 6.97 -14.50 5.47
N PRO A 160 8.08 -14.09 4.83
CA PRO A 160 9.41 -14.63 5.13
C PRO A 160 9.75 -14.61 6.63
N GLY A 161 9.92 -15.80 7.22
CA GLY A 161 10.26 -15.96 8.63
C GLY A 161 9.08 -15.95 9.61
N GLU A 162 7.84 -15.94 9.13
CA GLU A 162 6.61 -16.02 9.94
C GLU A 162 5.69 -17.15 9.42
N ASP A 163 4.88 -17.74 10.31
CA ASP A 163 3.85 -18.73 9.95
C ASP A 163 2.51 -18.08 9.52
N ARG A 164 2.52 -16.77 9.22
CA ARG A 164 1.33 -15.97 8.89
C ARG A 164 1.32 -15.64 7.40
N LEU A 165 0.18 -15.88 6.75
CA LEU A 165 -0.05 -15.52 5.34
C LEU A 165 0.03 -14.01 5.10
N ALA A 166 0.54 -13.60 3.94
CA ALA A 166 0.58 -12.21 3.50
C ALA A 166 -0.81 -11.70 3.08
N THR A 167 -1.55 -11.11 4.02
CA THR A 167 -2.87 -10.52 3.75
C THR A 167 -2.71 -9.03 3.41
N LEU A 168 -2.94 -8.69 2.14
CA LEU A 168 -2.53 -7.44 1.51
C LEU A 168 -3.65 -6.95 0.56
N HIS A 169 -3.64 -5.66 0.25
CA HIS A 169 -4.38 -5.07 -0.86
C HIS A 169 -3.47 -4.16 -1.69
N LEU A 170 -3.86 -3.91 -2.93
CA LEU A 170 -3.10 -3.09 -3.87
C LEU A 170 -3.79 -1.74 -4.02
N SER A 171 -3.03 -0.66 -3.89
CA SER A 171 -3.45 0.68 -4.28
C SER A 171 -2.63 1.19 -5.45
N ILE A 172 -3.29 1.91 -6.36
CA ILE A 172 -2.66 2.51 -7.54
C ILE A 172 -3.11 3.96 -7.74
N SER A 173 -2.23 4.76 -8.34
CA SER A 173 -2.49 6.16 -8.74
C SER A 173 -1.65 6.54 -9.94
N ASP A 174 -2.15 7.45 -10.77
CA ASP A 174 -1.40 7.95 -11.93
C ASP A 174 -1.29 9.49 -11.96
N SER A 175 -0.59 9.98 -12.99
CA SER A 175 -0.32 11.41 -13.20
C SER A 175 -1.56 12.26 -13.45
N SER A 176 -2.72 11.66 -13.77
CA SER A 176 -3.99 12.38 -13.88
C SER A 176 -4.64 12.64 -12.52
N GLY A 177 -4.16 11.96 -11.47
CA GLY A 177 -4.74 11.99 -10.12
C GLY A 177 -5.78 10.92 -9.89
N ASP A 178 -6.01 10.05 -10.88
CA ASP A 178 -6.88 8.89 -10.73
C ASP A 178 -6.32 7.91 -9.69
N SER A 179 -7.21 7.13 -9.07
CA SER A 179 -6.86 6.27 -7.94
C SER A 179 -7.77 5.06 -7.89
N ALA A 180 -7.19 3.89 -7.62
CA ALA A 180 -7.95 2.68 -7.38
C ALA A 180 -7.34 1.84 -6.25
N ILE A 181 -8.19 1.07 -5.59
CA ILE A 181 -7.81 0.04 -4.63
C ILE A 181 -8.44 -1.29 -5.03
N ILE A 182 -7.64 -2.34 -4.94
CA ILE A 182 -8.01 -3.71 -5.28
C ILE A 182 -7.81 -4.57 -4.04
N GLU A 183 -8.91 -5.11 -3.53
CA GLU A 183 -8.98 -5.95 -2.34
C GLU A 183 -9.47 -7.36 -2.73
N TYR A 184 -9.16 -8.36 -1.91
CA TYR A 184 -9.74 -9.70 -2.06
C TYR A 184 -10.55 -10.03 -0.81
N ILE A 185 -11.87 -9.97 -0.89
CA ILE A 185 -12.78 -10.14 0.26
C ILE A 185 -13.65 -11.37 0.02
N GLY A 186 -13.63 -12.33 0.94
CA GLY A 186 -14.38 -13.58 0.79
C GLY A 186 -13.96 -14.38 -0.46
N GLY A 187 -12.68 -14.34 -0.84
CA GLY A 187 -12.15 -15.02 -2.02
C GLY A 187 -12.42 -14.32 -3.35
N LYS A 188 -12.98 -13.10 -3.36
CA LYS A 188 -13.36 -12.36 -4.57
C LYS A 188 -12.64 -11.05 -4.69
N GLN A 189 -12.25 -10.69 -5.91
CA GLN A 189 -11.68 -9.38 -6.19
C GLN A 189 -12.75 -8.30 -6.05
N VAL A 190 -12.40 -7.21 -5.35
CA VAL A 190 -13.24 -6.01 -5.18
C VAL A 190 -12.40 -4.80 -5.58
N ILE A 191 -12.85 -4.05 -6.58
CA ILE A 191 -12.17 -2.84 -7.05
C ILE A 191 -13.02 -1.62 -6.72
N HIS A 192 -12.41 -0.64 -6.05
CA HIS A 192 -12.95 0.72 -5.96
C HIS A 192 -12.08 1.66 -6.78
N HIS A 193 -12.66 2.32 -7.77
CA HIS A 193 -11.96 3.19 -8.72
C HIS A 193 -12.62 4.57 -8.75
N SER A 194 -11.89 5.59 -8.31
CA SER A 194 -12.27 7.00 -8.39
C SER A 194 -11.10 7.89 -8.00
N ARG A 195 -10.94 9.01 -8.70
CA ARG A 195 -10.06 10.12 -8.31
C ARG A 195 -10.32 10.64 -6.89
N ASP A 196 -11.55 10.50 -6.38
CA ASP A 196 -11.91 10.92 -5.02
C ASP A 196 -11.33 10.01 -3.93
N TYR A 197 -10.89 8.80 -4.29
CA TYR A 197 -10.28 7.84 -3.37
C TYR A 197 -8.82 8.16 -3.10
N GLN A 198 -8.60 9.32 -2.48
CA GLN A 198 -7.27 9.85 -2.20
C GLN A 198 -6.54 9.12 -1.07
N VAL A 199 -7.24 8.59 -0.06
CA VAL A 199 -6.62 8.03 1.15
C VAL A 199 -7.01 6.58 1.32
N MET A 200 -6.04 5.75 1.69
CA MET A 200 -6.21 4.32 1.95
C MET A 200 -5.36 3.94 3.16
N THR A 201 -5.90 3.10 4.03
CA THR A 201 -5.18 2.50 5.17
C THR A 201 -5.34 0.99 5.13
N ASN A 202 -4.69 0.31 6.06
CA ASN A 202 -4.54 -1.14 6.06
C ASN A 202 -5.71 -1.95 6.66
N SER A 203 -6.74 -1.30 7.20
CA SER A 203 -7.90 -1.96 7.82
C SER A 203 -8.89 -0.86 8.27
N PRO A 204 -10.20 -1.13 8.31
CA PRO A 204 -10.90 -2.32 7.78
C PRO A 204 -10.89 -2.34 6.24
N ILE A 205 -11.76 -3.13 5.60
CA ILE A 205 -11.98 -3.06 4.14
C ILE A 205 -12.34 -1.64 3.71
N PHE A 206 -12.05 -1.28 2.45
CA PHE A 206 -12.14 0.12 2.01
C PHE A 206 -13.52 0.76 2.19
N GLU A 207 -14.59 0.01 1.95
CA GLU A 207 -15.97 0.52 2.14
C GLU A 207 -16.23 0.96 3.59
N GLU A 208 -15.73 0.19 4.56
CA GLU A 208 -15.83 0.55 5.98
C GLU A 208 -14.92 1.73 6.33
N GLN A 209 -13.74 1.83 5.73
CA GLN A 209 -12.85 2.99 5.91
C GLN A 209 -13.56 4.29 5.48
N LEU A 210 -14.24 4.27 4.33
CA LEU A 210 -15.03 5.40 3.84
C LEU A 210 -16.13 5.77 4.84
N ALA A 211 -16.90 4.79 5.32
CA ALA A 211 -17.99 5.01 6.27
C ALA A 211 -17.51 5.61 7.61
N LEU A 212 -16.40 5.10 8.16
CA LEU A 212 -15.81 5.62 9.40
C LEU A 212 -15.32 7.06 9.24
N ASN A 213 -14.83 7.43 8.06
CA ASN A 213 -14.37 8.78 7.79
C ASN A 213 -15.52 9.80 7.67
N GLU A 214 -16.69 9.38 7.18
CA GLU A 214 -17.86 10.27 7.10
C GLU A 214 -18.29 10.81 8.47
N TYR A 215 -18.16 10.00 9.53
CA TYR A 215 -18.37 10.47 10.91
C TYR A 215 -17.43 11.62 11.28
N TRP A 216 -16.13 11.48 10.99
CA TRP A 216 -15.13 12.50 11.32
C TRP A 216 -15.27 13.78 10.49
N LYS A 217 -15.74 13.66 9.23
CA LYS A 217 -16.06 14.83 8.40
C LYS A 217 -17.16 15.70 9.01
N GLN A 218 -18.18 15.10 9.64
CA GLN A 218 -19.27 15.84 10.29
C GLN A 218 -18.82 16.65 11.50
N ILE A 219 -17.75 16.23 12.19
CA ILE A 219 -17.19 16.96 13.34
C ILE A 219 -16.38 18.18 12.88
N GLY A 220 -15.70 18.07 11.73
CA GLY A 220 -14.79 19.09 11.21
C GLY A 220 -13.40 18.98 11.83
N GLY A 221 -12.38 18.74 10.99
CA GLY A 221 -11.03 18.42 11.48
C GLY A 221 -10.28 19.57 12.18
N THR A 222 -10.76 20.81 12.09
CA THR A 222 -10.24 21.92 12.91
C THR A 222 -10.84 21.97 14.32
N VAL A 223 -11.93 21.22 14.57
CA VAL A 223 -12.58 21.12 15.88
C VAL A 223 -11.99 19.94 16.65
N MET A 224 -11.96 18.76 16.05
CA MET A 224 -11.37 17.56 16.62
C MET A 224 -10.95 16.60 15.52
N LEU A 225 -9.80 15.95 15.72
CA LEU A 225 -9.37 14.80 14.94
C LEU A 225 -8.94 13.67 15.89
N PRO A 226 -9.16 12.42 15.50
CA PRO A 226 -8.71 11.29 16.28
C PRO A 226 -7.18 11.20 16.22
N GLY A 227 -6.53 11.16 17.39
CA GLY A 227 -5.07 11.27 17.52
C GLY A 227 -4.34 9.94 17.75
N THR A 228 -5.02 8.79 17.71
CA THR A 228 -4.36 7.50 17.97
C THR A 228 -3.72 6.93 16.71
N ASN A 229 -3.07 5.77 16.83
CA ASN A 229 -2.43 5.07 15.73
C ASN A 229 -3.33 4.06 15.01
N ARG A 230 -4.62 3.98 15.38
CA ARG A 230 -5.60 3.14 14.68
C ARG A 230 -5.66 3.53 13.20
N ALA A 231 -5.89 2.55 12.34
CA ALA A 231 -5.98 2.79 10.89
C ALA A 231 -7.07 3.82 10.55
N SER A 232 -8.27 3.71 11.13
CA SER A 232 -9.35 4.69 10.98
C SER A 232 -8.96 6.11 11.41
N ASP A 233 -8.19 6.24 12.49
CA ASP A 233 -7.74 7.54 12.99
C ASP A 233 -6.74 8.19 12.01
N ARG A 234 -5.81 7.39 11.49
CA ARG A 234 -4.82 7.82 10.50
C ARG A 234 -5.49 8.18 9.19
N PHE A 235 -6.50 7.40 8.77
CA PHE A 235 -7.35 7.70 7.62
C PHE A 235 -8.00 9.08 7.77
N ALA A 236 -8.66 9.33 8.90
CA ALA A 236 -9.35 10.59 9.15
C ALA A 236 -8.39 11.80 9.14
N ARG A 237 -7.22 11.67 9.80
CA ARG A 237 -6.19 12.71 9.79
C ARG A 237 -5.64 12.95 8.39
N ALA A 238 -5.26 11.89 7.67
CA ALA A 238 -4.73 12.01 6.31
C ALA A 238 -5.76 12.61 5.36
N SER A 239 -7.03 12.17 5.44
CA SER A 239 -8.14 12.68 4.61
C SER A 239 -8.43 14.16 4.87
N PHE A 240 -8.39 14.59 6.13
CA PHE A 240 -8.51 16.00 6.46
C PHE A 240 -7.32 16.81 5.95
N TYR A 241 -6.10 16.42 6.32
CA TYR A 241 -4.92 17.24 6.05
C TYR A 241 -4.55 17.28 4.56
N VAL A 242 -4.71 16.20 3.79
CA VAL A 242 -4.42 16.21 2.34
C VAL A 242 -5.29 17.21 1.56
N ASN A 243 -6.48 17.51 2.09
CA ASN A 243 -7.41 18.48 1.55
C ASN A 243 -7.22 19.89 2.15
N ALA A 244 -6.64 20.00 3.34
CA ALA A 244 -6.38 21.27 4.00
C ALA A 244 -5.04 21.93 3.61
N ILE A 245 -4.04 21.16 3.18
CA ILE A 245 -2.74 21.71 2.77
C ILE A 245 -2.84 22.56 1.48
N PRO A 246 -1.97 23.57 1.30
CA PRO A 246 -2.07 24.54 0.20
C PRO A 246 -2.05 23.88 -1.18
N LYS A 247 -2.92 24.35 -2.09
CA LYS A 247 -2.95 23.97 -3.50
C LYS A 247 -2.04 24.89 -4.33
N THR A 248 -0.74 24.84 -4.03
CA THR A 248 0.30 25.69 -4.61
C THR A 248 0.91 25.08 -5.87
N GLU A 249 1.40 25.91 -6.79
CA GLU A 249 2.21 25.48 -7.93
C GLU A 249 3.70 25.33 -7.55
N ASN A 250 4.10 25.76 -6.36
CA ASN A 250 5.47 25.62 -5.89
C ASN A 250 5.74 24.17 -5.44
N ALA A 251 6.47 23.43 -6.26
CA ALA A 251 6.73 22.02 -6.03
C ALA A 251 7.51 21.73 -4.72
N VAL A 252 8.28 22.69 -4.20
CA VAL A 252 8.96 22.57 -2.89
C VAL A 252 7.96 22.64 -1.74
N GLU A 253 7.02 23.58 -1.80
CA GLU A 253 5.94 23.71 -0.80
C GLU A 253 4.98 22.51 -0.85
N THR A 254 4.65 22.03 -2.05
CA THR A 254 3.84 20.82 -2.26
C THR A 254 4.50 19.63 -1.57
N LEU A 255 5.77 19.34 -1.88
CA LEU A 255 6.49 18.21 -1.26
C LEU A 255 6.60 18.36 0.26
N ALA A 256 6.96 19.55 0.75
CA ALA A 256 7.06 19.80 2.19
C ALA A 256 5.73 19.53 2.91
N SER A 257 4.62 19.96 2.32
CA SER A 257 3.27 19.76 2.85
C SER A 257 2.89 18.28 2.86
N VAL A 258 3.11 17.57 1.74
CA VAL A 258 2.80 16.13 1.62
C VAL A 258 3.62 15.29 2.59
N PHE A 259 4.94 15.56 2.71
CA PHE A 259 5.77 14.93 3.74
C PHE A 259 5.25 15.21 5.15
N GLY A 260 4.78 16.43 5.42
CA GLY A 260 4.14 16.79 6.69
C GLY A 260 2.93 15.92 7.00
N VAL A 261 2.04 15.71 6.02
CA VAL A 261 0.83 14.88 6.20
C VAL A 261 1.20 13.42 6.45
N ILE A 262 2.08 12.83 5.63
CA ILE A 262 2.41 11.41 5.79
C ILE A 262 3.20 11.14 7.08
N ARG A 263 4.02 12.09 7.54
CA ARG A 263 4.66 12.02 8.87
C ARG A 263 3.61 12.14 9.99
N ASN A 264 2.56 12.95 9.84
CA ASN A 264 1.45 13.02 10.81
C ASN A 264 0.63 11.72 10.90
N ALA A 265 0.49 11.02 9.77
CA ALA A 265 -0.20 9.72 9.71
C ALA A 265 0.71 8.52 10.04
N SER A 266 2.02 8.73 10.19
CA SER A 266 2.98 7.68 10.58
C SER A 266 2.83 7.30 12.05
N VAL A 267 3.15 6.06 12.38
CA VAL A 267 3.21 5.55 13.74
C VAL A 267 4.61 5.77 14.32
N PRO A 268 4.73 6.40 15.52
CA PRO A 268 6.00 6.57 16.19
C PRO A 268 6.80 5.27 16.32
N PHE A 269 8.12 5.37 16.22
CA PHE A 269 8.99 4.20 16.33
C PHE A 269 9.08 3.68 17.77
N GLY A 270 8.96 2.37 17.95
CA GLY A 270 9.19 1.69 19.23
C GLY A 270 7.97 1.62 20.16
N ILE A 271 6.81 2.12 19.75
CA ILE A 271 5.57 1.93 20.50
C ILE A 271 4.82 0.71 19.96
N ASN A 272 4.46 -0.19 20.87
CA ASN A 272 3.44 -1.21 20.67
C ASN A 272 2.37 -0.94 21.73
N THR A 273 1.09 -0.98 21.35
CA THR A 273 0.03 -0.88 22.34
C THR A 273 -0.22 -2.29 22.91
N PRO A 274 -0.14 -2.53 24.24
CA PRO A 274 -0.20 -3.88 24.82
C PRO A 274 -1.42 -4.72 24.39
N ASP A 275 -2.57 -4.06 24.18
CA ASP A 275 -3.82 -4.70 23.74
C ASP A 275 -4.09 -4.55 22.23
N GLN A 276 -3.17 -3.93 21.50
CA GLN A 276 -3.19 -3.82 20.03
C GLN A 276 -1.78 -4.12 19.51
N PRO A 277 -1.32 -5.39 19.60
CA PRO A 277 0.00 -5.83 19.09
C PRO A 277 0.17 -5.61 17.58
N ASN A 278 -0.90 -5.13 16.95
CA ASN A 278 -1.14 -4.91 15.54
C ASN A 278 -0.59 -3.56 15.06
N ILE A 279 -0.50 -2.56 15.95
CA ILE A 279 0.05 -1.26 15.59
C ILE A 279 1.58 -1.39 15.50
N SER A 280 2.05 -1.55 14.26
CA SER A 280 3.47 -1.59 13.92
C SER A 280 4.04 -0.18 13.78
N SER A 281 5.33 -0.03 14.11
CA SER A 281 6.07 1.22 13.94
C SER A 281 6.31 1.53 12.46
N THR A 282 6.22 2.80 12.07
CA THR A 282 6.66 3.23 10.73
C THR A 282 8.17 2.99 10.58
N ARG A 283 8.55 2.32 9.49
CA ARG A 283 9.94 2.00 9.12
C ARG A 283 10.50 2.98 8.12
N TRP A 284 9.70 3.33 7.11
CA TRP A 284 10.07 4.30 6.09
C TRP A 284 8.82 4.90 5.44
N ARG A 285 9.03 5.95 4.66
CA ARG A 285 8.02 6.65 3.86
C ARG A 285 8.50 6.81 2.43
N THR A 286 7.58 6.75 1.49
CA THR A 286 7.80 7.11 0.09
C THR A 286 6.92 8.28 -0.29
N VAL A 287 7.43 9.14 -1.18
CA VAL A 287 6.65 10.21 -1.82
C VAL A 287 6.98 10.18 -3.31
N ALA A 288 5.97 10.02 -4.15
CA ALA A 288 6.11 9.98 -5.60
C ALA A 288 5.47 11.23 -6.21
N ASP A 289 6.30 12.08 -6.81
CA ASP A 289 5.84 13.21 -7.63
C ASP A 289 5.61 12.72 -9.05
N HIS A 290 4.33 12.58 -9.42
CA HIS A 290 3.95 12.00 -10.71
C HIS A 290 4.33 12.92 -11.87
N LYS A 291 4.16 14.24 -11.69
CA LYS A 291 4.39 15.24 -12.74
C LYS A 291 5.87 15.34 -13.11
N ARG A 292 6.74 15.36 -12.10
CA ARG A 292 8.20 15.46 -12.27
C ARG A 292 8.88 14.09 -12.36
N LYS A 293 8.16 13.00 -12.13
CA LYS A 293 8.67 11.62 -12.08
C LYS A 293 9.84 11.47 -11.09
N LEU A 294 9.63 11.97 -9.88
CA LEU A 294 10.60 11.86 -8.79
C LEU A 294 10.08 10.91 -7.71
N TYR A 295 10.90 9.94 -7.31
CA TYR A 295 10.57 8.97 -6.28
C TYR A 295 11.43 9.19 -5.04
N PHE A 296 10.83 9.75 -4.00
CA PHE A 296 11.49 10.07 -2.74
C PHE A 296 11.37 8.91 -1.75
N PHE A 297 12.43 8.71 -0.97
CA PHE A 297 12.48 7.73 0.11
C PHE A 297 12.99 8.39 1.40
N GLU A 298 12.33 8.10 2.52
CA GLU A 298 12.72 8.56 3.84
C GLU A 298 12.69 7.41 4.85
N SER A 299 13.82 7.10 5.51
CA SER A 299 13.83 6.17 6.64
C SER A 299 13.27 6.86 7.90
N ALA A 300 12.55 6.10 8.74
CA ALA A 300 12.13 6.55 10.06
C ALA A 300 13.18 6.29 11.15
N LEU A 301 14.13 5.38 10.90
CA LEU A 301 15.23 5.07 11.83
C LEU A 301 16.48 5.91 11.57
N THR A 302 16.80 6.12 10.30
CA THR A 302 17.98 6.89 9.89
C THR A 302 17.52 8.27 9.41
N PRO A 303 18.16 9.38 9.84
CA PRO A 303 17.83 10.73 9.36
C PRO A 303 18.32 10.90 7.91
N ASN A 304 17.61 10.26 6.98
CA ASN A 304 18.01 10.08 5.61
C ASN A 304 16.78 10.29 4.71
N THR A 305 16.83 11.34 3.89
CA THR A 305 15.84 11.61 2.85
C THR A 305 16.59 11.94 1.56
N PHE A 306 16.25 11.21 0.51
CA PHE A 306 16.83 11.36 -0.83
C PHE A 306 15.75 11.01 -1.86
N TRP A 307 16.07 11.18 -3.13
CA TRP A 307 15.15 10.81 -4.20
C TRP A 307 15.85 10.26 -5.43
N VAL A 308 15.07 9.59 -6.26
CA VAL A 308 15.46 9.07 -7.56
C VAL A 308 14.73 9.87 -8.63
N ASP A 309 15.48 10.42 -9.58
CA ASP A 309 14.91 11.11 -10.74
C ASP A 309 14.77 10.13 -11.91
N LEU A 310 13.55 9.70 -12.20
CA LEU A 310 13.30 8.70 -13.24
C LEU A 310 13.63 9.23 -14.64
N ASN A 311 13.65 10.54 -14.87
CA ASN A 311 13.94 11.11 -16.19
C ASN A 311 15.41 10.95 -16.62
N THR A 312 16.28 10.62 -15.67
CA THR A 312 17.73 10.47 -15.92
C THR A 312 18.19 9.01 -15.92
N LEU A 313 17.27 8.06 -15.70
CA LEU A 313 17.55 6.63 -15.75
C LEU A 313 17.39 6.09 -17.18
N ASP A 314 18.16 5.06 -17.50
CA ASP A 314 18.01 4.30 -18.74
C ASP A 314 17.10 3.09 -18.50
N PHE A 315 15.91 3.13 -19.11
CA PHE A 315 14.92 2.05 -19.07
C PHE A 315 14.84 1.27 -20.39
N ALA A 316 15.77 1.49 -21.34
CA ALA A 316 15.75 0.78 -22.61
C ALA A 316 15.79 -0.74 -22.42
N GLU A 317 15.21 -1.48 -23.36
CA GLU A 317 15.31 -2.94 -23.37
C GLU A 317 16.79 -3.36 -23.40
N GLY A 318 17.18 -4.26 -22.49
CA GLY A 318 18.57 -4.70 -22.34
C GLY A 318 19.46 -3.76 -21.53
N ALA A 319 18.93 -2.66 -20.98
CA ALA A 319 19.63 -1.86 -19.99
C ALA A 319 19.89 -2.68 -18.71
N LYS A 320 20.77 -2.16 -17.85
CA LYS A 320 21.20 -2.84 -16.63
C LYS A 320 20.13 -2.75 -15.56
N VAL A 321 19.92 -3.85 -14.84
CA VAL A 321 19.19 -3.81 -13.56
C VAL A 321 20.11 -3.20 -12.52
N LEU A 322 19.60 -2.22 -11.78
CA LEU A 322 20.37 -1.52 -10.76
C LEU A 322 19.72 -1.64 -9.39
N LYS A 323 20.55 -1.71 -8.34
CA LYS A 323 20.16 -1.71 -6.94
C LYS A 323 20.81 -0.54 -6.20
N LEU A 324 20.04 0.11 -5.34
CA LEU A 324 20.53 0.98 -4.29
C LEU A 324 20.38 0.25 -2.95
N ASP A 325 21.50 -0.22 -2.43
CA ASP A 325 21.55 -0.92 -1.14
C ASP A 325 21.41 0.06 0.02
N LEU A 326 20.27 0.00 0.71
CA LEU A 326 19.98 0.83 1.87
C LEU A 326 20.63 0.27 3.15
N GLY A 327 21.07 -0.99 3.13
CA GLY A 327 21.65 -1.67 4.29
C GLY A 327 20.65 -2.00 5.41
N PRO A 328 21.09 -2.67 6.48
CA PRO A 328 20.25 -3.02 7.62
C PRO A 328 19.59 -1.79 8.24
N ASN A 329 18.27 -1.84 8.48
CA ASN A 329 17.47 -0.70 8.94
C ASN A 329 17.64 0.59 8.11
N GLN A 330 18.01 0.46 6.83
CA GLN A 330 18.22 1.59 5.93
C GLN A 330 19.27 2.59 6.47
N THR A 331 20.37 2.06 7.01
CA THR A 331 21.45 2.84 7.65
C THR A 331 22.46 3.42 6.66
N ASN A 332 22.54 2.92 5.43
CA ASN A 332 23.32 3.56 4.38
C ASN A 332 22.67 4.88 4.00
N THR A 333 23.38 5.99 4.19
CA THR A 333 22.85 7.34 3.96
C THR A 333 23.11 7.82 2.54
N PHE A 334 22.12 8.53 1.99
CA PHE A 334 22.21 9.19 0.69
C PHE A 334 21.69 10.62 0.84
N SER A 335 21.85 11.46 -0.17
CA SER A 335 21.31 12.82 -0.13
C SER A 335 21.06 13.34 -1.54
N GLY A 336 20.05 14.19 -1.68
CA GLY A 336 19.72 14.75 -2.99
C GLY A 336 19.21 13.68 -3.97
N VAL A 337 19.58 13.85 -5.24
CA VAL A 337 19.38 12.85 -6.29
C VAL A 337 20.37 11.69 -6.11
N ALA A 338 19.89 10.50 -5.82
CA ALA A 338 20.71 9.32 -5.50
C ALA A 338 21.05 8.42 -6.71
N ASN A 339 20.66 8.81 -7.94
CA ASN A 339 20.81 7.98 -9.14
C ASN A 339 22.24 7.43 -9.35
N ALA A 340 23.28 8.24 -9.08
CA ALA A 340 24.69 7.84 -9.24
C ALA A 340 25.16 6.77 -8.22
N ASN A 341 24.40 6.53 -7.16
CA ASN A 341 24.73 5.56 -6.12
C ASN A 341 24.23 4.15 -6.44
N PHE A 342 23.29 4.01 -7.39
CA PHE A 342 22.84 2.72 -7.87
C PHE A 342 23.99 1.92 -8.49
N LYS A 343 24.01 0.62 -8.23
CA LYS A 343 25.00 -0.33 -8.75
C LYS A 343 24.29 -1.41 -9.53
N GLU A 344 24.92 -1.86 -10.62
CA GLU A 344 24.46 -3.04 -11.35
C GLU A 344 24.35 -4.24 -10.40
N ALA A 345 23.24 -4.95 -10.49
CA ALA A 345 22.94 -6.11 -9.67
C ALA A 345 22.12 -7.11 -10.48
N GLU A 346 22.31 -8.40 -10.19
CA GLU A 346 21.41 -9.44 -10.68
C GLU A 346 19.98 -9.16 -10.17
N PRO A 347 18.94 -9.32 -11.00
CA PRO A 347 17.56 -9.19 -10.55
C PRO A 347 17.30 -10.13 -9.36
N PHE A 348 16.68 -9.60 -8.31
CA PHE A 348 16.24 -10.44 -7.21
C PHE A 348 15.17 -11.44 -7.65
N LYS A 349 15.10 -12.59 -6.99
CA LYS A 349 14.07 -13.59 -7.25
C LYS A 349 12.85 -13.31 -6.39
N PHE A 350 11.69 -13.21 -7.02
CA PHE A 350 10.43 -13.06 -6.30
C PHE A 350 10.06 -14.34 -5.57
N LEU A 351 9.42 -14.19 -4.41
CA LEU A 351 8.88 -15.31 -3.66
C LEU A 351 7.64 -15.87 -4.36
N GLY A 352 7.66 -17.17 -4.64
CA GLY A 352 6.59 -17.90 -5.31
C GLY A 352 6.10 -19.09 -4.49
N LEU A 353 5.27 -19.93 -5.13
CA LEU A 353 4.79 -21.22 -4.62
C LEU A 353 5.82 -22.35 -4.75
#